data_AF-A0A2V1CTA5-F1
#
_entry.id   AF-A0A2V1CTA5-F1
#
_cell.length_a   1.000
_cell.length_b   1.000
_cell.length_c   1.000
_cell.angle_alpha   90.00
_cell.angle_beta   90.00
_cell.angle_gamma   90.00
#
_symmetry.space_group_name_H-M   'P 1'
#
loop_
_entity.id
_entity.type
_entity.pdbx_description
1 polymer ?
#
loop_
_entity_poly.entity_id
_entity_poly.type
_entity_poly.pdbx_seq_one_letter_code
_entity_poly.pdbx_strand_id
1 'polypeptide(L)' 'MPWVWDYFSHYRMTSTIINDFLVSKFGNYDFRVTFMTDDYAFWVPRPLAEDEKQELLGLRLPSPTQY' A
#
# COMPACT_ATOMS: atom_id res chain seq x y z
N MET A 1 16.52 -7.57 -9.38
CA MET A 1 16.00 -7.74 -8.01
C MET A 1 14.71 -8.55 -8.11
N PRO A 2 14.52 -9.64 -7.36
CA PRO A 2 13.27 -10.41 -7.45
C PRO A 2 12.15 -9.55 -6.87
N TRP A 3 11.17 -9.22 -7.71
CA TRP A 3 9.96 -8.58 -7.21
C TRP A 3 9.14 -9.63 -6.46
N VAL A 4 8.53 -9.25 -5.36
CA VAL A 4 7.77 -10.13 -4.48
C VAL A 4 6.31 -9.72 -4.40
N TRP A 5 5.47 -10.69 -4.09
CA TRP A 5 4.09 -10.43 -3.71
C TRP A 5 4.04 -10.12 -2.22
N ASP A 6 3.49 -8.96 -1.88
CA ASP A 6 3.15 -8.61 -0.51
C ASP A 6 1.62 -8.53 -0.39
N TYR A 7 1.13 -8.95 0.77
CA TYR A 7 -0.30 -9.06 1.05
C TYR A 7 -0.64 -8.15 2.22
N PHE A 8 -1.68 -7.36 2.04
CA PHE A 8 -2.18 -6.44 3.05
C PHE A 8 -3.66 -6.68 3.28
N SER A 9 -3.95 -7.27 4.44
CA SER A 9 -5.29 -7.44 4.96
C SER A 9 -5.74 -6.11 5.56
N HIS A 10 -6.51 -5.32 4.82
CA HIS A 10 -7.20 -4.19 5.42
C HIS A 10 -8.52 -3.87 4.73
N TYR A 11 -9.56 -4.20 5.47
CA TYR A 11 -10.91 -3.69 5.31
C TYR A 11 -10.88 -2.15 5.20
N ARG A 12 -11.34 -1.61 4.06
CA ARG A 12 -11.54 -0.18 3.75
C ARG A 12 -10.33 0.65 3.29
N MET A 13 -9.28 0.04 2.74
CA MET A 13 -8.35 0.79 1.88
C MET A 13 -8.77 0.72 0.42
N THR A 14 -8.69 1.85 -0.29
CA THR A 14 -8.86 1.87 -1.75
C THR A 14 -7.52 1.60 -2.42
N SER A 15 -7.56 0.91 -3.56
CA SER A 15 -6.39 0.64 -4.40
C SER A 15 -5.63 1.91 -4.79
N THR A 16 -6.31 3.05 -4.87
CA THR A 16 -5.71 4.37 -5.11
C THR A 16 -4.73 4.79 -4.02
N ILE A 17 -5.08 4.64 -2.74
CA ILE A 17 -4.21 5.02 -1.62
C ILE A 17 -2.97 4.12 -1.58
N ILE A 18 -3.18 2.81 -1.80
CA ILE A 18 -2.10 1.83 -1.88
C ILE A 18 -1.16 2.19 -3.04
N ASN A 19 -1.71 2.48 -4.21
CA ASN A 19 -0.90 2.83 -5.39
C ASN A 19 -0.11 4.12 -5.15
N ASP A 20 -0.74 5.18 -4.64
CA ASP A 20 -0.06 6.44 -4.33
C ASP A 20 1.08 6.25 -3.32
N PHE A 21 0.85 5.46 -2.28
CA PHE A 21 1.87 5.12 -1.30
C PHE A 21 3.02 4.29 -1.89
N LEU A 22 2.72 3.29 -2.71
CA LEU A 22 3.73 2.48 -3.40
C LEU A 22 4.56 3.34 -4.35
N VAL A 23 3.92 4.26 -5.09
CA VAL A 23 4.61 5.22 -5.96
C VAL A 23 5.50 6.16 -5.16
N SER A 24 5.04 6.63 -4.00
CA SER A 24 5.83 7.49 -3.11
C SER A 24 7.05 6.77 -2.53
N LYS A 25 6.91 5.49 -2.12
CA LYS A 25 7.98 4.72 -1.47
C LYS A 25 8.98 4.12 -2.45
N PHE A 26 8.47 3.50 -3.51
CA PHE A 26 9.29 2.75 -4.45
C PHE A 26 9.62 3.56 -5.70
N GLY A 27 8.84 4.61 -6.02
CA GLY A 27 8.94 5.38 -7.25
C GLY A 27 7.80 5.04 -8.21
N ASN A 28 7.72 5.75 -9.33
CA ASN A 28 6.71 5.50 -10.35
C ASN A 28 7.01 4.20 -11.12
N TYR A 29 6.47 3.09 -10.62
CA TYR A 29 6.53 1.78 -11.26
C TYR A 29 5.12 1.26 -11.52
N ASP A 30 5.00 0.32 -12.46
CA ASP A 30 3.75 -0.36 -12.79
C ASP A 30 3.44 -1.43 -11.72
N PHE A 31 3.01 -0.98 -10.53
CA PHE A 31 2.65 -1.87 -9.43
C PHE A 31 1.37 -2.64 -9.78
N ARG A 32 1.45 -3.97 -9.81
CA ARG A 32 0.27 -4.80 -9.97
C ARG A 32 -0.44 -4.93 -8.63
N VAL A 33 -1.55 -4.23 -8.46
CA VAL A 33 -2.43 -4.35 -7.30
C VAL A 33 -3.65 -5.19 -7.68
N THR A 34 -3.89 -6.27 -6.95
CA THR A 34 -5.03 -7.19 -7.15
C THR A 34 -5.73 -7.41 -5.82
N PHE A 35 -7.05 -7.32 -5.81
CA PHE A 35 -7.86 -7.66 -4.65
C PHE A 35 -8.22 -9.15 -4.69
N MET A 36 -7.88 -9.89 -3.65
CA MET A 36 -8.19 -11.33 -3.53
C MET A 36 -8.98 -11.58 -2.25
N THR A 37 -10.27 -11.90 -2.41
CA THR A 37 -11.23 -12.24 -1.34
C THR A 37 -11.45 -11.14 -0.30
N ASP A 38 -10.46 -10.87 0.55
CA ASP A 38 -10.47 -9.85 1.62
C ASP A 38 -9.13 -9.10 1.75
N ASP A 39 -8.11 -9.54 0.99
CA ASP A 39 -6.74 -9.02 1.05
C ASP A 39 -6.36 -8.29 -0.25
N TYR A 40 -5.58 -7.22 -0.12
CA TYR A 40 -4.90 -6.62 -1.26
C TYR A 40 -3.55 -7.28 -1.46
N ALA A 41 -3.35 -7.89 -2.64
CA ALA A 41 -2.06 -8.39 -3.09
C ALA A 41 -1.41 -7.35 -4.01
N PHE A 42 -0.17 -6.96 -3.75
CA PHE A 42 0.57 -6.07 -4.62
C PHE A 42 1.96 -6.58 -4.95
N TRP A 43 2.37 -6.36 -6.20
CA TRP A 43 3.66 -6.77 -6.72
C TRP A 43 4.67 -5.64 -6.53
N VAL A 44 5.61 -5.81 -5.59
CA VAL A 44 6.57 -4.78 -5.15
C VAL A 44 8.01 -5.31 -5.14
N PRO A 45 9.04 -4.45 -5.26
CA PRO A 45 10.44 -4.90 -5.27
C PRO A 45 10.93 -5.42 -3.92
N ARG A 46 10.28 -5.05 -2.81
CA ARG A 46 10.49 -5.57 -1.46
C ARG A 46 9.18 -5.52 -0.67
N PRO A 47 8.99 -6.41 0.32
CA PRO A 47 7.82 -6.33 1.19
C PRO A 47 7.86 -5.04 2.02
N LEU A 48 6.68 -4.55 2.40
CA LEU A 48 6.54 -3.40 3.28
C LEU A 48 7.01 -3.76 4.69
N ALA A 49 7.86 -2.92 5.28
CA ALA A 49 8.23 -3.03 6.67
C ALA A 49 7.03 -2.70 7.58
N GLU A 50 7.07 -3.15 8.84
CA GLU A 50 6.03 -2.85 9.83
C GLU A 50 5.80 -1.34 9.99
N ASP A 51 6.87 -0.54 10.02
CA ASP A 51 6.78 0.93 10.03
C ASP A 51 6.02 1.49 8.83
N GLU A 52 6.26 0.96 7.62
CA GLU A 52 5.59 1.42 6.41
C GLU A 52 4.12 0.99 6.39
N LYS A 53 3.81 -0.19 6.94
CA LYS A 53 2.44 -0.64 7.16
C LYS A 53 1.74 0.29 8.16
N GLN A 54 2.43 0.74 9.20
CA GLN A 54 1.89 1.71 10.15
C GLN A 54 1.69 3.10 9.52
N GLU A 55 2.59 3.57 8.66
CA GLU A 55 2.40 4.81 7.89
C GLU A 55 1.20 4.71 6.95
N LEU A 56 1.06 3.59 6.23
CA LEU A 56 -0.09 3.32 5.37
C LEU A 56 -1.38 3.33 6.21
N LEU A 57 -1.37 2.72 7.39
CA LEU A 57 -2.49 2.76 8.35
C LEU A 57 -2.77 4.15 8.89
N GLY A 58 -1.73 4.97 9.06
CA GLY A 58 -1.84 6.38 9.43
C GLY A 58 -2.55 7.19 8.34
N LEU A 59 -2.21 6.96 7.07
CA LEU A 59 -2.85 7.59 5.90
C LEU A 59 -4.33 7.21 5.75
N ARG A 60 -4.78 6.10 6.37
CA ARG A 60 -6.20 5.72 6.44
C ARG A 60 -7.02 6.76 7.19
N LEU A 61 -6.45 7.35 8.24
CA LEU A 61 -7.08 8.45 8.95
C LEU A 61 -6.75 9.69 8.11
N PRO A 62 -7.73 10.38 7.49
CA PRO A 62 -7.42 11.68 6.94
C PRO A 62 -6.85 12.48 8.11
N SER A 63 -5.60 12.92 8.01
CA SER A 63 -5.06 13.95 8.89
C SER A 63 -6.17 14.99 9.01
N PRO A 64 -6.71 15.28 10.23
CA PRO A 64 -7.77 16.25 10.35
C PRO A 64 -7.23 17.53 9.73
N THR A 65 -7.83 17.91 8.60
CA THR A 65 -7.57 19.15 7.88
C THR A 65 -7.38 20.25 8.92
N GLN A 66 -6.15 20.74 9.06
CA GLN A 66 -5.91 21.97 9.79
C GLN A 66 -6.63 23.07 9.00
N TYR A 67 -7.78 23.45 9.54
CA TYR A 67 -8.62 24.57 9.12
C TYR A 67 -7.92 25.90 9.42
#